data_AF-A0A1F9D8H4-F1
#
_entry.id   AF-A0A1F9D8H4-F1
#
_cell.length_a   1.000
_cell.length_b   1.000
_cell.length_c   1.000
_cell.angle_alpha   90.00
_cell.angle_beta   90.00
_cell.angle_gamma   90.00
#
_symmetry.space_group_name_H-M   'P 1'
#
loop_
_entity.id
_entity.type
_entity.pdbx_description
1 polymer ?
#
loop_
_entity_poly.entity_id
_entity_poly.type
_entity_poly.pdbx_seq_one_letter_code
_entity_poly.pdbx_strand_id
1 'polypeptide(L)'
;MERMKPAVLILGVFAIVAVLITGCATVPMPTTSAYRVEIDSIAMAGADLRGKSYVISSAMQEISDEDLRFKEIALYIENALKMKGYNRADNKEKAEILIRLAYGIGNPQTTTYTTTTGSGYAYQVGWWWQMVPPTTETVKQTTYQRHLVLEAFNLKTKSARLPQLWRTALSSEGRSSDIRTVLPHMIAAAVDYFGTNTGRKIPTSIEPNDPRVDDIKYGFVDVTKIEGSFLGIQITRLSDAVKWLSDEYAKDVGPNKKDDGVLVYRVIRNTLAEEMGLQKGDIILEINGKPVREPEDVKKVIHNLKPGEKITVLYWRFGHGKDVKTGYLK
;
A
#
# COMPACT_ATOMS: atom_id res chain seq x y z
N MET A 1 5.65 -84.47 -7.38
CA MET A 1 5.22 -83.66 -6.22
C MET A 1 6.48 -82.93 -5.78
N GLU A 2 6.58 -81.61 -5.87
CA GLU A 2 5.79 -80.64 -5.11
C GLU A 2 5.73 -79.28 -5.82
N ARG A 3 4.66 -78.53 -5.57
CA ARG A 3 4.33 -77.24 -6.22
C ARG A 3 5.12 -76.09 -5.60
N MET A 4 5.79 -75.29 -6.42
CA MET A 4 6.30 -73.96 -6.05
C MET A 4 5.40 -72.87 -6.65
N LYS A 5 4.98 -71.92 -5.80
CA LYS A 5 4.20 -70.72 -6.16
C LYS A 5 5.10 -69.46 -6.11
N PRO A 6 4.67 -68.36 -6.78
CA PRO A 6 5.57 -67.44 -7.48
C PRO A 6 5.57 -66.00 -6.92
N ALA A 7 6.31 -65.12 -7.63
CA ALA A 7 6.15 -63.66 -7.81
C ALA A 7 7.37 -62.83 -7.31
N VAL A 8 8.22 -62.26 -8.19
CA VAL A 8 8.06 -60.98 -8.97
C VAL A 8 8.41 -59.78 -8.06
N LEU A 9 9.21 -58.75 -8.37
CA LEU A 9 9.89 -58.20 -9.56
C LEU A 9 10.82 -57.05 -9.01
N ILE A 10 12.09 -56.92 -9.43
CA ILE A 10 12.63 -55.92 -10.39
C ILE A 10 13.08 -54.53 -9.85
N LEU A 11 14.39 -54.32 -10.06
CA LEU A 11 15.19 -53.14 -10.48
C LEU A 11 15.19 -51.80 -9.71
N GLY A 12 16.40 -51.26 -9.56
CA GLY A 12 16.72 -49.97 -10.22
C GLY A 12 17.78 -49.06 -9.59
N VAL A 13 18.99 -49.06 -10.18
CA VAL A 13 19.88 -47.91 -10.51
C VAL A 13 20.22 -46.86 -9.43
N PHE A 14 21.49 -46.73 -9.07
CA PHE A 14 22.05 -45.57 -8.34
C PHE A 14 22.90 -44.69 -9.28
N ALA A 15 22.46 -43.45 -9.48
CA ALA A 15 23.18 -42.39 -10.18
C ALA A 15 23.70 -41.35 -9.18
N ILE A 16 24.95 -40.93 -9.38
CA ILE A 16 25.68 -39.91 -8.62
C ILE A 16 25.13 -38.52 -9.00
N VAL A 17 24.65 -37.74 -8.03
CA VAL A 17 24.25 -36.33 -8.21
C VAL A 17 25.09 -35.45 -7.28
N ALA A 18 25.91 -34.58 -7.88
CA ALA A 18 26.64 -33.51 -7.21
C ALA A 18 25.68 -32.38 -6.81
N VAL A 19 25.61 -32.06 -5.52
CA VAL A 19 24.79 -30.96 -4.99
C VAL A 19 25.61 -29.67 -5.05
N LEU A 20 25.22 -28.77 -5.96
CA LEU A 20 25.66 -27.38 -5.97
C LEU A 20 25.03 -26.66 -4.76
N ILE A 21 25.89 -26.12 -3.90
CA ILE A 21 25.50 -25.27 -2.78
C ILE A 21 25.12 -23.91 -3.35
N THR A 22 23.82 -23.66 -3.54
CA THR A 22 23.32 -22.30 -3.76
C THR A 22 23.38 -21.56 -2.44
N GLY A 23 24.36 -20.68 -2.30
CA GLY A 23 24.37 -19.69 -1.23
C GLY A 23 23.18 -18.75 -1.38
N CYS A 24 22.30 -18.72 -0.38
CA CYS A 24 21.29 -17.66 -0.28
C CYS A 24 22.01 -16.34 -0.05
N ALA A 25 22.01 -15.45 -1.04
CA ALA A 25 22.36 -14.06 -0.84
C ALA A 25 21.31 -13.42 0.07
N THR A 26 21.70 -13.03 1.29
CA THR A 26 20.89 -12.17 2.16
C THR A 26 20.95 -10.75 1.63
N VAL A 27 20.12 -10.44 0.64
CA VAL A 27 19.75 -9.04 0.37
C VAL A 27 18.89 -8.57 1.56
N PRO A 28 19.21 -7.44 2.21
CA PRO A 28 18.33 -6.86 3.22
C PRO A 28 17.00 -6.52 2.54
N MET A 29 15.93 -7.21 2.91
CA MET A 29 14.58 -6.84 2.49
C MET A 29 14.22 -5.49 3.13
N PRO A 30 13.55 -4.57 2.41
CA PRO A 30 13.02 -3.37 3.04
C PRO A 30 12.02 -3.76 4.13
N THR A 31 12.20 -3.24 5.34
CA THR A 31 11.53 -3.62 6.59
C THR A 31 10.11 -3.09 6.76
N THR A 32 9.48 -2.60 5.70
CA THR A 32 8.09 -2.17 5.75
C THR A 32 7.17 -3.38 5.53
N SER A 33 6.71 -3.99 6.63
CA SER A 33 5.71 -5.05 6.56
C SER A 33 4.45 -4.52 5.87
N ALA A 34 4.05 -5.15 4.76
CA ALA A 34 2.82 -4.84 4.05
C ALA A 34 1.59 -4.86 4.96
N TYR A 35 0.60 -4.01 4.65
CA TYR A 35 -0.65 -3.95 5.39
C TYR A 35 -1.55 -5.11 4.98
N ARG A 36 -1.89 -5.97 5.95
CA ARG A 36 -2.87 -7.05 5.75
C ARG A 36 -4.28 -6.53 6.02
N VAL A 37 -5.18 -6.77 5.08
CA VAL A 37 -6.57 -6.30 5.11
C VAL A 37 -7.48 -7.48 4.77
N GLU A 38 -8.41 -7.79 5.65
CA GLU A 38 -9.53 -8.68 5.34
C GLU A 38 -10.70 -7.87 4.79
N ILE A 39 -11.29 -8.35 3.70
CA ILE A 39 -12.37 -7.67 2.99
C ILE A 39 -13.58 -8.60 2.96
N ASP A 40 -14.72 -8.11 3.43
CA ASP A 40 -16.01 -8.79 3.38
C ASP A 40 -17.03 -7.87 2.71
N SER A 41 -17.47 -8.20 1.48
CA SER A 41 -18.44 -7.38 0.74
C SER A 41 -19.64 -8.21 0.31
N ILE A 42 -20.82 -7.67 0.57
CA ILE A 42 -22.11 -8.27 0.20
C ILE A 42 -22.88 -7.22 -0.59
N ALA A 43 -23.34 -7.60 -1.77
CA ALA A 43 -24.11 -6.72 -2.65
C ALA A 43 -25.32 -7.45 -3.23
N MET A 44 -26.42 -6.72 -3.39
CA MET A 44 -27.60 -7.19 -4.10
C MET A 44 -27.31 -7.33 -5.61
N ALA A 45 -28.06 -8.19 -6.30
CA ALA A 45 -27.99 -8.27 -7.76
C ALA A 45 -28.32 -6.90 -8.38
N GLY A 46 -27.49 -6.44 -9.33
CA GLY A 46 -27.66 -5.12 -9.95
C GLY A 46 -27.19 -3.94 -9.09
N ALA A 47 -26.45 -4.18 -8.00
CA ALA A 47 -25.82 -3.14 -7.18
C ALA A 47 -24.59 -2.48 -7.82
N ASP A 48 -24.41 -2.62 -9.14
CA ASP A 48 -23.47 -1.79 -9.88
C ASP A 48 -24.07 -0.39 -10.03
N LEU A 49 -23.55 0.54 -9.25
CA LEU A 49 -24.08 1.90 -9.13
C LEU A 49 -23.22 2.92 -9.89
N ARG A 50 -22.46 2.46 -10.90
CA ARG A 50 -21.74 3.36 -11.82
C ARG A 50 -22.68 4.42 -12.39
N GLY A 51 -22.25 5.68 -12.35
CA GLY A 51 -23.01 6.84 -12.82
C GLY A 51 -24.04 7.39 -11.82
N LYS A 52 -24.34 6.69 -10.73
CA LYS A 52 -25.30 7.15 -9.71
C LYS A 52 -24.72 8.23 -8.81
N SER A 53 -25.60 9.12 -8.35
CA SER A 53 -25.22 10.16 -7.40
C SER A 53 -25.27 9.65 -5.95
N TYR A 54 -24.28 9.99 -5.14
CA TYR A 54 -24.22 9.58 -3.73
C TYR A 54 -23.92 10.75 -2.78
N VAL A 55 -24.29 10.57 -1.52
CA VAL A 55 -23.83 11.38 -0.38
C VAL A 55 -23.26 10.44 0.70
N ILE A 56 -22.22 10.88 1.41
CA ILE A 56 -21.66 10.17 2.55
C ILE A 56 -22.17 10.79 3.84
N SER A 57 -22.53 9.96 4.82
CA SER A 57 -22.90 10.36 6.17
C SER A 57 -22.31 9.41 7.19
N SER A 58 -22.08 9.89 8.41
CA SER A 58 -21.55 9.11 9.51
C SER A 58 -22.54 8.04 9.96
N ALA A 59 -22.03 6.83 10.17
CA ALA A 59 -22.78 5.77 10.82
C ALA A 59 -22.56 5.73 12.34
N MET A 60 -21.72 6.60 12.88
CA MET A 60 -21.28 6.59 14.28
C MET A 60 -22.11 7.58 15.12
N GLN A 61 -22.47 7.20 16.35
CA GLN A 61 -23.38 7.98 17.20
C GLN A 61 -22.80 9.33 17.65
N GLU A 62 -21.49 9.40 17.89
CA GLU A 62 -20.83 10.57 18.48
C GLU A 62 -20.06 11.43 17.47
N ILE A 63 -20.06 11.04 16.19
CA ILE A 63 -19.28 11.72 15.15
C ILE A 63 -20.25 12.25 14.10
N SER A 64 -20.33 13.57 14.01
CA SER A 64 -21.14 14.30 13.03
C SER A 64 -20.47 14.32 11.65
N ASP A 65 -21.27 14.50 10.60
CA ASP A 65 -20.82 14.71 9.21
C ASP A 65 -19.95 15.97 9.07
N GLU A 66 -20.09 16.91 10.02
CA GLU A 66 -19.31 18.15 10.05
C GLU A 66 -17.95 18.03 10.75
N ASP A 67 -17.69 16.92 11.46
CA ASP A 67 -16.43 16.68 12.15
C ASP A 67 -15.25 16.65 11.15
N LEU A 68 -14.17 17.38 11.48
CA LEU A 68 -13.02 17.52 10.58
C LEU A 68 -12.34 16.18 10.28
N ARG A 69 -12.27 15.27 11.25
CA ARG A 69 -11.71 13.93 11.06
C ARG A 69 -12.64 13.11 10.19
N PHE A 70 -13.95 13.20 10.42
CA PHE A 70 -14.91 12.51 9.55
C PHE A 70 -14.80 12.98 8.10
N LYS A 71 -14.73 14.30 7.86
CA LYS A 71 -14.55 14.88 6.51
C LYS A 71 -13.28 14.39 5.83
N GLU A 72 -12.17 14.28 6.55
CA GLU A 72 -10.92 13.72 6.03
C GLU A 72 -11.10 12.26 5.58
N ILE A 73 -11.70 11.41 6.42
CA ILE A 73 -11.90 9.99 6.05
C ILE A 73 -12.96 9.83 4.96
N ALA A 74 -14.02 10.64 4.99
CA ALA A 74 -15.03 10.67 3.95
C ALA A 74 -14.40 11.03 2.61
N LEU A 75 -13.47 12.00 2.56
CA LEU A 75 -12.74 12.37 1.35
C LEU A 75 -11.94 11.18 0.76
N TYR A 76 -11.33 10.34 1.59
CA TYR A 76 -10.67 9.12 1.11
C TYR A 76 -11.64 8.15 0.42
N ILE A 77 -12.85 8.01 0.97
CA ILE A 77 -13.91 7.20 0.35
C ILE A 77 -14.43 7.86 -0.92
N GLU A 78 -14.57 9.19 -0.94
CA GLU A 78 -14.98 9.92 -2.15
C GLU A 78 -13.98 9.71 -3.29
N ASN A 79 -12.68 9.78 -2.99
CA ASN A 79 -11.61 9.49 -3.94
C ASN A 79 -11.70 8.04 -4.48
N ALA A 80 -11.93 7.07 -3.59
CA ALA A 80 -12.12 5.66 -3.97
C ALA A 80 -13.34 5.45 -4.88
N LEU A 81 -14.48 6.04 -4.51
CA LEU A 81 -15.74 5.90 -5.25
C LEU A 81 -15.69 6.60 -6.61
N LYS A 82 -15.00 7.74 -6.71
CA LYS A 82 -14.76 8.42 -7.98
C LYS A 82 -14.02 7.52 -8.97
N MET A 83 -13.01 6.76 -8.51
CA MET A 83 -12.31 5.77 -9.34
C MET A 83 -13.24 4.65 -9.83
N LYS A 84 -14.29 4.33 -9.07
CA LYS A 84 -15.32 3.36 -9.45
C LYS A 84 -16.44 3.97 -10.30
N GLY A 85 -16.36 5.26 -10.67
CA GLY A 85 -17.34 5.93 -11.53
C GLY A 85 -18.61 6.42 -10.82
N TYR A 86 -18.55 6.59 -9.49
CA TYR A 86 -19.63 7.22 -8.73
C TYR A 86 -19.50 8.74 -8.75
N ASN A 87 -20.64 9.44 -8.74
CA ASN A 87 -20.68 10.90 -8.74
C ASN A 87 -21.14 11.42 -7.37
N ARG A 88 -20.36 12.30 -6.74
CA ARG A 88 -20.78 12.93 -5.49
C ARG A 88 -21.93 13.91 -5.77
N ALA A 89 -23.00 13.84 -4.99
CA ALA A 89 -24.08 14.82 -5.00
C ALA A 89 -23.74 16.03 -4.12
N ASP A 90 -24.29 17.20 -4.44
CA ASP A 90 -24.12 18.40 -3.60
C ASP A 90 -24.79 18.24 -2.23
N ASN A 91 -25.93 17.55 -2.21
CA ASN A 91 -26.77 17.37 -1.04
C ASN A 91 -27.57 16.06 -1.13
N LYS A 92 -28.25 15.73 -0.03
CA LYS A 92 -29.00 14.48 0.12
C LYS A 92 -30.21 14.39 -0.81
N GLU A 93 -30.82 15.53 -1.16
CA GLU A 93 -32.00 15.60 -2.01
C GLU A 93 -31.67 15.19 -3.46
N LYS A 94 -30.50 15.61 -3.94
CA LYS A 94 -29.98 15.26 -5.27
C LYS A 94 -29.34 13.86 -5.32
N ALA A 95 -29.04 13.26 -4.16
CA ALA A 95 -28.44 11.94 -4.08
C ALA A 95 -29.45 10.82 -4.39
N GLU A 96 -29.01 9.81 -5.12
CA GLU A 96 -29.73 8.54 -5.31
C GLU A 96 -29.35 7.53 -4.22
N ILE A 97 -28.13 7.62 -3.70
CA ILE A 97 -27.56 6.67 -2.75
C ILE A 97 -27.08 7.41 -1.50
N LEU A 98 -27.38 6.85 -0.33
CA LEU A 98 -26.76 7.22 0.93
C LEU A 98 -25.70 6.18 1.28
N ILE A 99 -24.45 6.61 1.43
CA ILE A 99 -23.36 5.77 1.93
C ILE A 99 -23.11 6.14 3.39
N ARG A 100 -23.34 5.19 4.30
CA ARG A 100 -23.01 5.33 5.71
C ARG A 100 -21.60 4.80 5.95
N LEU A 101 -20.77 5.63 6.57
CA LEU A 101 -19.37 5.32 6.88
C LEU A 101 -19.19 5.22 8.39
N ALA A 102 -18.66 4.08 8.85
CA ALA A 102 -18.14 3.91 10.20
C ALA A 102 -16.69 3.43 10.13
N TYR A 103 -15.86 3.92 11.05
CA TYR A 103 -14.48 3.46 11.18
C TYR A 103 -14.06 3.50 12.65
N GLY A 104 -13.07 2.71 13.02
CA GLY A 104 -12.62 2.66 14.39
C GLY A 104 -11.39 1.80 14.60
N ILE A 105 -10.72 2.04 15.72
CA ILE A 105 -9.61 1.25 16.21
C ILE A 105 -10.04 0.61 17.53
N GLY A 106 -9.88 -0.70 17.64
CA GLY A 106 -10.19 -1.47 18.84
C GLY A 106 -9.14 -1.31 19.92
N ASN A 107 -9.43 -1.89 21.08
CA ASN A 107 -8.52 -1.88 22.21
C ASN A 107 -7.18 -2.56 21.88
N PRO A 108 -6.05 -2.04 22.42
CA PRO A 108 -4.75 -2.66 22.24
C PRO A 108 -4.75 -4.09 22.81
N GLN A 109 -4.22 -5.03 22.04
CA GLN A 109 -3.93 -6.39 22.48
C GLN A 109 -2.42 -6.56 22.62
N THR A 110 -1.95 -6.87 23.82
CA THR A 110 -0.51 -7.07 24.05
C THR A 110 -0.21 -8.56 24.18
N THR A 111 0.55 -9.08 23.24
CA THR A 111 1.06 -10.46 23.26
C THR A 111 2.53 -10.44 23.68
N THR A 112 2.91 -11.36 24.57
CA THR A 112 4.29 -11.51 25.02
C THR A 112 4.91 -12.70 24.29
N TYR A 113 5.99 -12.46 23.55
CA TYR A 113 6.73 -13.50 22.84
C TYR A 113 8.06 -13.71 23.55
N THR A 114 8.41 -14.97 23.82
CA THR A 114 9.74 -15.33 24.33
C THR A 114 10.45 -16.11 23.24
N THR A 115 11.54 -15.56 22.72
CA THR A 115 12.36 -16.18 21.67
C THR A 115 13.72 -16.56 22.25
N THR A 116 14.18 -17.77 21.98
CA THR A 116 15.54 -18.20 22.33
C THR A 116 16.54 -17.51 21.41
N THR A 117 17.41 -16.68 21.99
CA THR A 117 18.44 -15.91 21.28
C THR A 117 19.82 -16.57 21.32
N GLY A 118 20.02 -17.52 22.22
CA GLY A 118 21.25 -18.29 22.33
C GLY A 118 20.97 -19.74 22.71
N SER A 119 21.66 -20.68 22.08
CA SER A 119 21.52 -22.10 22.38
C SER A 119 22.22 -22.44 23.69
N GLY A 120 21.54 -23.21 24.54
CA GLY A 120 22.16 -23.79 25.73
C GLY A 120 23.08 -24.94 25.34
N TYR A 121 24.07 -25.21 26.17
CA TYR A 121 24.99 -26.33 25.98
C TYR A 121 25.44 -26.88 27.32
N ALA A 122 25.86 -28.14 27.35
CA ALA A 122 26.39 -28.78 28.54
C ALA A 122 27.84 -29.22 28.31
N TYR A 123 28.66 -29.15 29.34
CA TYR A 123 30.05 -29.63 29.31
C TYR A 123 30.40 -30.35 30.61
N GLN A 124 31.38 -31.27 30.55
CA GLN A 124 31.80 -32.05 31.72
C GLN A 124 32.87 -31.31 32.52
N VAL A 125 32.77 -31.37 33.85
CA VAL A 125 33.78 -30.92 34.81
C VAL A 125 34.01 -32.04 35.82
N GLY A 126 35.08 -32.83 35.60
CA GLY A 126 35.33 -34.06 36.37
C GLY A 126 34.24 -35.10 36.11
N TRP A 127 33.62 -35.64 37.16
CA TRP A 127 32.51 -36.59 37.07
C TRP A 127 31.12 -35.91 37.01
N TRP A 128 31.07 -34.59 36.89
CA TRP A 128 29.84 -33.81 36.92
C TRP A 128 29.54 -33.16 35.57
N TRP A 129 28.27 -33.12 35.18
CA TRP A 129 27.82 -32.36 34.02
C TRP A 129 27.38 -30.97 34.45
N GLN A 130 27.93 -29.94 33.82
CA GLN A 130 27.51 -28.55 34.01
C GLN A 130 26.69 -28.09 32.80
N MET A 131 25.50 -27.56 33.07
CA MET A 131 24.57 -27.07 32.04
C MET A 131 24.58 -25.55 31.99
N VAL A 132 24.76 -25.00 30.79
CA VAL A 132 24.52 -23.59 30.48
C VAL A 132 23.16 -23.49 29.79
N PRO A 133 22.16 -22.85 30.41
CA PRO A 133 20.84 -22.74 29.81
C PRO A 133 20.87 -21.84 28.57
N PRO A 134 19.93 -22.03 27.62
CA PRO A 134 19.76 -21.10 26.51
C PRO A 134 19.40 -19.71 27.01
N THR A 135 19.86 -18.67 26.32
CA THR A 135 19.41 -17.30 26.59
C THR A 135 18.13 -17.05 25.82
N THR A 136 17.14 -16.47 26.49
CA THR A 136 15.85 -16.10 25.89
C THR A 136 15.62 -14.61 26.02
N GLU A 137 15.11 -13.99 24.97
CA GLU A 137 14.64 -12.61 24.99
C GLU A 137 13.11 -12.62 25.02
N THR A 138 12.52 -11.83 25.91
CA THR A 138 11.07 -11.66 26.01
C THR A 138 10.68 -10.29 25.47
N VAL A 139 9.90 -10.28 24.40
CA VAL A 139 9.44 -9.07 23.72
C VAL A 139 7.93 -8.95 23.88
N LYS A 140 7.48 -7.84 24.44
CA LYS A 140 6.06 -7.47 24.44
C LYS A 140 5.73 -6.76 23.13
N GLN A 141 4.69 -7.22 22.45
CA GLN A 141 4.18 -6.58 21.23
C GLN A 141 2.72 -6.23 21.41
N THR A 142 2.40 -4.95 21.20
CA THR A 142 1.03 -4.44 21.22
C THR A 142 0.52 -4.28 19.80
N THR A 143 -0.62 -4.88 19.49
CA THR A 143 -1.35 -4.76 18.22
C THR A 143 -2.71 -4.12 18.44
N TYR A 144 -3.24 -3.54 17.37
CA TYR A 144 -4.56 -2.91 17.33
C TYR A 144 -5.33 -3.48 16.15
N GLN A 145 -6.59 -3.80 16.38
CA GLN A 145 -7.56 -4.14 15.33
C GLN A 145 -8.20 -2.85 14.79
N ARG A 146 -8.31 -2.72 13.47
CA ARG A 146 -8.89 -1.55 12.81
C ARG A 146 -10.05 -2.02 11.96
N HIS A 147 -11.11 -1.22 11.93
CA HIS A 147 -12.32 -1.53 11.17
C HIS A 147 -12.75 -0.32 10.35
N LEU A 148 -13.24 -0.59 9.14
CA LEU A 148 -13.98 0.37 8.33
C LEU A 148 -15.18 -0.35 7.72
N VAL A 149 -16.35 0.26 7.80
CA VAL A 149 -17.59 -0.28 7.25
C VAL A 149 -18.25 0.80 6.40
N LEU A 150 -18.63 0.39 5.20
CA LEU A 150 -19.43 1.18 4.27
C LEU A 150 -20.75 0.44 4.03
N GLU A 151 -21.86 1.14 4.17
CA GLU A 151 -23.20 0.62 3.87
C GLU A 151 -23.90 1.57 2.91
N ALA A 152 -24.30 1.08 1.74
CA ALA A 152 -25.03 1.87 0.76
C ALA A 152 -26.52 1.58 0.82
N PHE A 153 -27.33 2.63 0.80
CA PHE A 153 -28.78 2.57 0.85
C PHE A 153 -29.41 3.35 -0.30
N ASN A 154 -30.52 2.84 -0.84
CA ASN A 154 -31.28 3.54 -1.88
C ASN A 154 -32.15 4.65 -1.28
N LEU A 155 -31.88 5.91 -1.64
CA LEU A 155 -32.65 7.08 -1.19
C LEU A 155 -33.93 7.33 -2.01
N LYS A 156 -34.05 6.77 -3.22
CA LYS A 156 -35.21 6.98 -4.12
C LYS A 156 -36.33 5.96 -3.92
N THR A 157 -36.31 5.25 -2.80
CA THR A 157 -37.35 4.27 -2.44
C THR A 157 -38.61 4.96 -1.89
N LYS A 158 -39.78 4.35 -2.10
CA LYS A 158 -41.03 4.73 -1.43
C LYS A 158 -41.24 4.00 -0.09
N SER A 159 -40.34 3.09 0.27
CA SER A 159 -40.43 2.30 1.50
C SER A 159 -40.09 3.15 2.73
N ALA A 160 -40.73 2.86 3.87
CA ALA A 160 -40.42 3.47 5.16
C ALA A 160 -39.00 3.12 5.66
N ARG A 161 -38.45 1.97 5.23
CA ARG A 161 -37.06 1.57 5.51
C ARG A 161 -36.24 1.62 4.24
N LEU A 162 -35.09 2.30 4.30
CA LEU A 162 -34.16 2.39 3.17
C LEU A 162 -33.59 0.99 2.85
N PRO A 163 -33.78 0.45 1.63
CA PRO A 163 -33.17 -0.81 1.22
C PRO A 163 -31.65 -0.66 1.16
N GLN A 164 -30.94 -1.58 1.80
CA GLN A 164 -29.48 -1.66 1.74
C GLN A 164 -29.08 -2.32 0.41
N LEU A 165 -28.33 -1.61 -0.41
CA LEU A 165 -27.85 -2.06 -1.72
C LEU A 165 -26.62 -2.95 -1.59
N TRP A 166 -25.67 -2.54 -0.75
CA TRP A 166 -24.45 -3.29 -0.46
C TRP A 166 -23.84 -2.86 0.87
N ARG A 167 -22.98 -3.72 1.40
CA ARG A 167 -22.13 -3.44 2.56
C ARG A 167 -20.73 -3.98 2.30
N THR A 168 -19.71 -3.18 2.61
CA THR A 168 -18.31 -3.62 2.61
C THR A 168 -17.73 -3.37 3.99
N ALA A 169 -17.17 -4.41 4.60
CA ALA A 169 -16.47 -4.33 5.88
C ALA A 169 -15.01 -4.73 5.70
N LEU A 170 -14.13 -3.91 6.27
CA LEU A 170 -12.68 -4.07 6.23
C LEU A 170 -12.18 -4.28 7.65
N SER A 171 -11.21 -5.18 7.83
CA SER A 171 -10.46 -5.31 9.07
C SER A 171 -8.96 -5.45 8.83
N SER A 172 -8.17 -4.87 9.72
CA SER A 172 -6.70 -4.94 9.65
C SER A 172 -6.09 -4.94 11.05
N GLU A 173 -5.04 -5.75 11.23
CA GLU A 173 -4.27 -5.81 12.46
C GLU A 173 -2.86 -5.24 12.26
N GLY A 174 -2.32 -4.57 13.28
CA GLY A 174 -0.99 -3.98 13.21
C GLY A 174 -0.62 -3.15 14.43
N ARG A 175 0.60 -2.62 14.47
CA ARG A 175 1.17 -1.95 15.66
C ARG A 175 0.81 -0.46 15.82
N SER A 176 0.40 0.21 14.73
CA SER A 176 0.09 1.65 14.77
C SER A 176 -1.20 1.95 15.54
N SER A 177 -1.14 2.85 16.52
CA SER A 177 -2.33 3.33 17.24
C SER A 177 -3.08 4.43 16.48
N ASP A 178 -2.50 5.01 15.42
CA ASP A 178 -3.15 6.05 14.62
C ASP A 178 -3.84 5.43 13.41
N ILE A 179 -5.17 5.39 13.47
CA ILE A 179 -6.00 4.82 12.39
C ILE A 179 -5.81 5.57 11.05
N ARG A 180 -5.51 6.87 11.06
CA ARG A 180 -5.36 7.69 9.84
C ARG A 180 -4.19 7.23 8.99
N THR A 181 -3.17 6.65 9.62
CA THR A 181 -2.01 6.11 8.91
C THR A 181 -2.33 4.85 8.12
N VAL A 182 -3.44 4.17 8.43
CA VAL A 182 -3.77 2.83 7.91
C VAL A 182 -5.03 2.84 7.03
N LEU A 183 -5.97 3.76 7.26
CA LEU A 183 -7.22 3.83 6.48
C LEU A 183 -7.00 3.94 4.97
N PRO A 184 -6.08 4.80 4.47
CA PRO A 184 -5.83 4.87 3.03
C PRO A 184 -5.37 3.54 2.43
N HIS A 185 -4.55 2.78 3.16
CA HIS A 185 -4.11 1.45 2.74
C HIS A 185 -5.26 0.43 2.74
N MET A 186 -6.09 0.43 3.79
CA MET A 186 -7.27 -0.43 3.85
C MET A 186 -8.23 -0.16 2.69
N ILE A 187 -8.50 1.12 2.40
CA ILE A 187 -9.39 1.54 1.31
C ILE A 187 -8.78 1.18 -0.05
N ALA A 188 -7.49 1.46 -0.27
CA ALA A 188 -6.80 1.14 -1.53
C ALA A 188 -6.77 -0.38 -1.81
N ALA A 189 -6.63 -1.21 -0.78
CA ALA A 189 -6.69 -2.67 -0.91
C ALA A 189 -8.10 -3.18 -1.28
N ALA A 190 -9.14 -2.43 -0.91
CA ALA A 190 -10.53 -2.88 -0.98
C ALA A 190 -11.38 -2.21 -2.06
N VAL A 191 -10.91 -1.13 -2.69
CA VAL A 191 -11.69 -0.29 -3.61
C VAL A 191 -12.38 -1.09 -4.73
N ASP A 192 -11.72 -2.11 -5.26
CA ASP A 192 -12.27 -2.94 -6.32
C ASP A 192 -13.48 -3.75 -5.88
N TYR A 193 -13.57 -4.06 -4.59
CA TYR A 193 -14.64 -4.85 -3.97
C TYR A 193 -15.84 -4.02 -3.51
N PHE A 194 -15.78 -2.69 -3.54
CA PHE A 194 -16.91 -1.85 -3.16
C PHE A 194 -18.12 -2.10 -4.06
N GLY A 195 -19.25 -2.48 -3.45
CA GLY A 195 -20.48 -2.84 -4.16
C GLY A 195 -20.44 -4.19 -4.86
N THR A 196 -19.50 -5.07 -4.51
CA THR A 196 -19.39 -6.43 -5.04
C THR A 196 -19.87 -7.47 -4.02
N ASN A 197 -20.03 -8.72 -4.45
CA ASN A 197 -20.28 -9.83 -3.54
C ASN A 197 -19.05 -10.75 -3.53
N THR A 198 -18.32 -10.78 -2.42
CA THR A 198 -17.11 -11.61 -2.29
C THR A 198 -17.44 -13.07 -1.95
N GLY A 199 -18.63 -13.35 -1.43
CA GLY A 199 -19.08 -14.68 -0.96
C GLY A 199 -18.34 -15.22 0.27
N ARG A 200 -17.13 -14.73 0.53
CA ARG A 200 -16.28 -15.02 1.70
C ARG A 200 -15.38 -13.82 2.00
N LYS A 201 -14.70 -13.89 3.14
CA LYS A 201 -13.62 -12.95 3.46
C LYS A 201 -12.44 -13.14 2.49
N ILE A 202 -11.95 -12.04 1.93
CA ILE A 202 -10.78 -12.00 1.05
C ILE A 202 -9.62 -11.33 1.80
N PRO A 203 -8.54 -12.08 2.13
CA PRO A 203 -7.32 -11.49 2.64
C PRO A 203 -6.52 -10.86 1.50
N THR A 204 -6.17 -9.60 1.64
CA THR A 204 -5.34 -8.84 0.69
C THR A 204 -4.18 -8.20 1.44
N SER A 205 -3.04 -8.07 0.76
CA SER A 205 -1.88 -7.34 1.25
C SER A 205 -1.63 -6.14 0.35
N ILE A 206 -1.30 -5.00 0.94
CA ILE A 206 -0.92 -3.80 0.19
C ILE A 206 0.37 -3.20 0.74
N GLU A 207 1.28 -2.89 -0.17
CA GLU A 207 2.55 -2.28 0.19
C GLU A 207 2.35 -0.84 0.67
N PRO A 208 3.17 -0.33 1.61
CA PRO A 208 3.01 1.03 2.11
C PRO A 208 3.15 2.13 1.04
N ASN A 209 3.92 1.85 -0.01
CA ASN A 209 4.19 2.75 -1.14
C ASN A 209 3.36 2.42 -2.39
N ASP A 210 2.31 1.59 -2.29
CA ASP A 210 1.44 1.27 -3.41
C ASP A 210 0.80 2.57 -3.97
N PRO A 211 0.91 2.86 -5.28
CA PRO A 211 0.40 4.10 -5.87
C PRO A 211 -1.10 4.33 -5.68
N ARG A 212 -1.89 3.26 -5.48
CA ARG A 212 -3.33 3.38 -5.17
C ARG A 212 -3.55 4.09 -3.84
N VAL A 213 -2.64 3.96 -2.88
CA VAL A 213 -2.73 4.64 -1.58
C VAL A 213 -2.65 6.16 -1.76
N ASP A 214 -1.77 6.63 -2.65
CA ASP A 214 -1.66 8.06 -2.94
C ASP A 214 -2.91 8.58 -3.67
N ASP A 215 -3.56 7.78 -4.52
CA ASP A 215 -4.84 8.15 -5.13
C ASP A 215 -5.98 8.25 -4.11
N ILE A 216 -5.98 7.39 -3.08
CA ILE A 216 -6.93 7.51 -1.97
C ILE A 216 -6.67 8.79 -1.15
N LYS A 217 -5.40 9.10 -0.87
CA LYS A 217 -5.03 10.28 -0.05
C LYS A 217 -5.23 11.61 -0.76
N TYR A 218 -4.81 11.69 -2.01
CA TYR A 218 -4.65 12.95 -2.74
C TYR A 218 -5.58 13.07 -3.96
N GLY A 219 -6.42 12.07 -4.21
CA GLY A 219 -7.39 12.04 -5.30
C GLY A 219 -6.81 11.54 -6.62
N PHE A 220 -7.60 10.75 -7.35
CA PHE A 220 -7.25 10.22 -8.66
C PHE A 220 -7.12 11.32 -9.72
N VAL A 221 -6.08 11.23 -10.55
CA VAL A 221 -5.83 12.11 -11.69
C VAL A 221 -6.20 11.38 -12.98
N ASP A 222 -7.19 11.92 -13.69
CA ASP A 222 -7.62 11.40 -14.99
C ASP A 222 -6.68 11.90 -16.09
N VAL A 223 -5.65 11.10 -16.36
CA VAL A 223 -4.58 11.43 -17.33
C VAL A 223 -5.10 11.63 -18.75
N THR A 224 -6.26 11.06 -19.09
CA THR A 224 -6.87 11.19 -20.43
C THR A 224 -7.38 12.60 -20.73
N LYS A 225 -7.55 13.42 -19.69
CA LYS A 225 -8.01 14.81 -19.79
C LYS A 225 -6.89 15.83 -19.70
N ILE A 226 -5.64 15.40 -19.59
CA ILE A 226 -4.49 16.30 -19.51
C ILE A 226 -4.07 16.65 -20.94
N GLU A 227 -4.05 17.95 -21.24
CA GLU A 227 -3.50 18.45 -22.49
C GLU A 227 -2.00 18.75 -22.35
N GLY A 228 -1.23 18.39 -23.38
CA GLY A 228 0.21 18.67 -23.45
C GLY A 228 1.10 17.63 -22.78
N SER A 229 2.40 17.95 -22.76
CA SER A 229 3.47 17.08 -22.28
C SER A 229 3.38 16.83 -20.77
N PHE A 230 3.23 15.57 -20.37
CA PHE A 230 3.01 15.20 -18.97
C PHE A 230 3.85 13.99 -18.52
N LEU A 231 4.79 14.21 -17.60
CA LEU A 231 5.60 13.13 -17.04
C LEU A 231 4.85 12.32 -15.98
N GLY A 232 3.95 12.96 -15.20
CA GLY A 232 3.17 12.28 -14.16
C GLY A 232 3.82 12.20 -12.79
N ILE A 233 4.57 13.23 -12.39
CA ILE A 233 5.15 13.32 -11.04
C ILE A 233 4.67 14.58 -10.33
N GLN A 234 4.52 14.49 -9.00
CA GLN A 234 4.46 15.66 -8.14
C GLN A 234 5.74 15.75 -7.32
N ILE A 235 6.35 16.93 -7.37
CA ILE A 235 7.70 17.18 -6.88
C ILE A 235 7.73 18.41 -5.98
N THR A 236 8.67 18.41 -5.05
CA THR A 236 9.02 19.56 -4.22
C THR A 236 10.53 19.78 -4.23
N ARG A 237 10.99 20.99 -3.91
CA ARG A 237 12.41 21.27 -3.77
C ARG A 237 12.98 20.39 -2.66
N LEU A 238 14.14 19.77 -2.91
CA LEU A 238 14.75 18.89 -1.91
C LEU A 238 15.12 19.65 -0.63
N SER A 239 15.65 20.87 -0.74
CA SER A 239 16.00 21.70 0.42
C SER A 239 14.81 21.99 1.33
N ASP A 240 13.62 22.11 0.75
CA ASP A 240 12.39 22.23 1.51
C ASP A 240 12.03 20.88 2.12
N ALA A 241 12.08 19.81 1.32
CA ALA A 241 11.84 18.45 1.79
C ALA A 241 12.65 18.07 3.05
N VAL A 242 13.93 18.40 3.05
CA VAL A 242 14.87 18.04 4.12
C VAL A 242 14.50 18.68 5.46
N LYS A 243 13.76 19.80 5.50
CA LYS A 243 13.31 20.43 6.75
C LYS A 243 12.36 19.53 7.56
N TRP A 244 11.73 18.55 6.92
CA TRP A 244 10.78 17.63 7.53
C TRP A 244 11.16 16.15 7.39
N LEU A 245 12.34 15.85 6.82
CA LEU A 245 12.90 14.50 6.85
C LEU A 245 13.52 14.21 8.22
N SER A 246 13.43 12.96 8.67
CA SER A 246 14.13 12.54 9.90
C SER A 246 15.65 12.60 9.70
N ASP A 247 16.39 12.68 10.82
CA ASP A 247 17.86 12.73 10.82
C ASP A 247 18.52 11.58 10.07
N GLU A 248 17.84 10.43 9.96
CA GLU A 248 18.29 9.26 9.20
C GLU A 248 18.28 9.51 7.69
N TYR A 249 17.18 10.04 7.14
CA TYR A 249 17.08 10.39 5.72
C TYR A 249 18.02 11.54 5.36
N ALA A 250 18.17 12.52 6.26
CA ALA A 250 19.08 13.65 6.05
C ALA A 250 20.55 13.23 5.94
N LYS A 251 20.96 12.12 6.57
CA LYS A 251 22.32 11.56 6.47
C LYS A 251 22.57 10.85 5.14
N ASP A 252 21.58 10.13 4.60
CA ASP A 252 21.71 9.38 3.34
C ASP A 252 21.69 10.30 2.10
N VAL A 253 20.99 11.45 2.17
CA VAL A 253 21.10 12.52 1.16
C VAL A 253 22.53 13.08 1.12
N GLY A 254 23.21 13.16 2.27
CA GLY A 254 24.54 13.73 2.41
C GLY A 254 24.54 15.27 2.43
N PRO A 255 25.47 15.92 3.16
CA PRO A 255 25.46 17.37 3.40
C PRO A 255 25.61 18.22 2.13
N ASN A 256 26.23 17.68 1.07
CA ASN A 256 26.48 18.41 -0.19
C ASN A 256 25.39 18.24 -1.26
N LYS A 257 24.32 17.45 -1.02
CA LYS A 257 23.23 17.24 -2.00
C LYS A 257 21.92 17.92 -1.64
N LYS A 258 21.84 18.60 -0.48
CA LYS A 258 20.59 19.22 0.00
C LYS A 258 20.06 20.31 -0.93
N ASP A 259 20.94 20.90 -1.74
CA ASP A 259 20.64 21.98 -2.68
C ASP A 259 20.53 21.51 -4.15
N ASP A 260 20.78 20.22 -4.41
CA ASP A 260 20.80 19.67 -5.76
C ASP A 260 19.72 18.59 -5.92
N GLY A 261 18.58 19.01 -6.47
CA GLY A 261 17.53 18.12 -6.92
C GLY A 261 16.14 18.46 -6.44
N VAL A 262 15.17 17.70 -6.94
CA VAL A 262 13.77 17.78 -6.53
C VAL A 262 13.29 16.42 -6.06
N LEU A 263 12.61 16.40 -4.92
CA LEU A 263 12.03 15.19 -4.35
C LEU A 263 10.69 14.87 -5.02
N VAL A 264 10.56 13.66 -5.54
CA VAL A 264 9.29 13.07 -5.98
C VAL A 264 8.52 12.61 -4.76
N TYR A 265 7.43 13.29 -4.43
CA TYR A 265 6.56 12.90 -3.32
C TYR A 265 5.31 12.13 -3.77
N ARG A 266 5.02 12.12 -5.07
CA ARG A 266 3.95 11.31 -5.68
C ARG A 266 4.28 10.99 -7.14
N VAL A 267 3.99 9.76 -7.54
CA VAL A 267 3.97 9.32 -8.94
C VAL A 267 2.52 9.01 -9.31
N ILE A 268 2.04 9.60 -10.41
CA ILE A 268 0.66 9.45 -10.86
C ILE A 268 0.57 8.18 -11.72
N ARG A 269 -0.44 7.35 -11.45
CA ARG A 269 -0.64 6.10 -12.18
C ARG A 269 -0.98 6.32 -13.65
N ASN A 270 -0.64 5.34 -14.48
CA ASN A 270 -0.82 5.34 -15.94
C ASN A 270 -0.11 6.51 -16.62
N THR A 271 1.08 6.87 -16.12
CA THR A 271 1.91 7.93 -16.68
C THR A 271 3.29 7.42 -17.05
N LEU A 272 4.03 8.19 -17.85
CA LEU A 272 5.39 7.83 -18.23
C LEU A 272 6.31 7.65 -17.01
N ALA A 273 6.16 8.45 -15.96
CA ALA A 273 6.96 8.30 -14.74
C ALA A 273 6.77 6.93 -14.08
N GLU A 274 5.52 6.44 -14.02
CA GLU A 274 5.23 5.10 -13.52
C GLU A 274 5.82 4.03 -14.44
N GLU A 275 5.67 4.17 -15.76
CA GLU A 275 6.24 3.26 -16.76
C GLU A 275 7.77 3.19 -16.70
N MET A 276 8.42 4.30 -16.39
CA MET A 276 9.87 4.39 -16.16
C MET A 276 10.29 3.76 -14.82
N GLY A 277 9.35 3.46 -13.93
CA GLY A 277 9.61 2.91 -12.60
C GLY A 277 10.11 3.94 -11.59
N LEU A 278 9.82 5.23 -11.82
CA LEU A 278 10.02 6.26 -10.79
C LEU A 278 9.07 5.99 -9.62
N GLN A 279 9.52 6.35 -8.42
CA GLN A 279 8.82 6.09 -7.17
C GLN A 279 8.82 7.32 -6.28
N LYS A 280 7.84 7.36 -5.37
CA LYS A 280 7.86 8.29 -4.23
C LYS A 280 9.14 8.09 -3.42
N GLY A 281 9.80 9.18 -3.09
CA GLY A 281 11.10 9.19 -2.42
C GLY A 281 12.29 9.35 -3.38
N ASP A 282 12.10 9.22 -4.69
CA ASP A 282 13.16 9.49 -5.65
C ASP A 282 13.53 10.98 -5.66
N ILE A 283 14.82 11.27 -5.77
CA ILE A 283 15.34 12.62 -5.94
C ILE A 283 15.82 12.75 -7.38
N ILE A 284 15.15 13.57 -8.19
CA ILE A 284 15.57 13.85 -9.55
C ILE A 284 16.74 14.84 -9.51
N LEU A 285 17.85 14.46 -10.13
CA LEU A 285 19.09 15.23 -10.18
C LEU A 285 19.29 15.88 -11.55
N GLU A 286 18.95 15.16 -12.63
CA GLU A 286 19.09 15.65 -14.00
C GLU A 286 17.96 15.12 -14.89
N ILE A 287 17.58 15.91 -15.90
CA ILE A 287 16.72 15.48 -17.00
C ILE A 287 17.39 15.84 -18.33
N ASN A 288 17.55 14.85 -19.21
CA ASN A 288 18.23 14.98 -20.50
C ASN A 288 19.64 15.58 -20.38
N GLY A 289 20.38 15.17 -19.33
CA GLY A 289 21.74 15.66 -19.03
C GLY A 289 21.79 17.10 -18.53
N LYS A 290 20.65 17.74 -18.24
CA LYS A 290 20.58 19.07 -17.63
C LYS A 290 20.29 18.93 -16.14
N PRO A 291 21.06 19.60 -15.26
CA PRO A 291 20.81 19.57 -13.83
C PRO A 291 19.46 20.21 -13.49
N VAL A 292 18.80 19.65 -12.48
CA VAL A 292 17.52 20.10 -11.96
C VAL A 292 17.73 20.46 -10.49
N ARG A 293 17.36 21.68 -10.10
CA ARG A 293 17.44 22.14 -8.70
C ARG A 293 16.09 22.56 -8.15
N GLU A 294 15.19 22.99 -9.03
CA GLU A 294 13.88 23.50 -8.66
C GLU A 294 12.77 22.80 -9.45
N PRO A 295 11.53 22.70 -8.90
CA PRO A 295 10.40 22.13 -9.64
C PRO A 295 10.17 22.78 -11.01
N GLU A 296 10.47 24.07 -11.13
CA GLU A 296 10.37 24.85 -12.35
C GLU A 296 11.33 24.37 -13.44
N ASP A 297 12.50 23.82 -13.09
CA ASP A 297 13.44 23.26 -14.06
C ASP A 297 12.84 22.02 -14.73
N VAL A 298 12.24 21.13 -13.93
CA VAL A 298 11.53 19.94 -14.45
C VAL A 298 10.38 20.35 -15.36
N LYS A 299 9.55 21.29 -14.90
CA LYS A 299 8.43 21.81 -15.70
C LYS A 299 8.91 22.37 -17.04
N LYS A 300 9.97 23.18 -17.05
CA LYS A 300 10.55 23.76 -18.28
C LYS A 300 11.05 22.69 -19.23
N VAL A 301 11.73 21.65 -18.73
CA VAL A 301 12.20 20.55 -19.59
C VAL A 301 11.01 19.82 -20.19
N ILE A 302 10.02 19.42 -19.39
CA ILE A 302 8.84 18.68 -19.88
C ILE A 302 8.03 19.50 -20.90
N HIS A 303 7.79 20.80 -20.65
CA HIS A 303 7.02 21.64 -21.58
C HIS A 303 7.69 21.80 -22.95
N ASN A 304 9.01 21.71 -23.01
CA ASN A 304 9.75 21.84 -24.27
C ASN A 304 9.86 20.51 -25.04
N LEU A 305 9.50 19.39 -24.42
CA LEU A 305 9.50 18.09 -25.08
C LEU A 305 8.21 17.91 -25.87
N LYS A 306 8.32 17.33 -27.06
CA LYS A 306 7.18 16.94 -27.88
C LYS A 306 6.78 15.48 -27.61
N PRO A 307 5.51 15.10 -27.85
CA PRO A 307 5.12 13.70 -27.89
C PRO A 307 6.04 12.88 -28.81
N GLY A 308 6.46 11.71 -28.35
CA GLY A 308 7.43 10.82 -28.99
C GLY A 308 8.89 11.11 -28.67
N GLU A 309 9.23 12.25 -28.04
CA GLU A 309 10.62 12.56 -27.70
C GLU A 309 11.13 11.73 -26.52
N LYS A 310 12.39 11.34 -26.59
CA LYS A 310 13.08 10.60 -25.54
C LYS A 310 13.34 11.51 -24.33
N ILE A 311 13.00 11.02 -23.14
CA ILE A 311 13.38 11.63 -21.86
C ILE A 311 14.29 10.68 -21.08
N THR A 312 15.37 11.21 -20.52
CA THR A 312 16.31 10.51 -19.65
C THR A 312 16.34 11.22 -18.31
N VAL A 313 16.15 10.49 -17.22
CA VAL A 313 16.08 11.04 -15.86
C VAL A 313 17.17 10.37 -15.01
N LEU A 314 18.11 11.16 -14.52
CA LEU A 314 19.05 10.74 -13.48
C LEU A 314 18.39 11.00 -12.12
N TYR A 315 18.32 9.97 -11.29
CA TYR A 315 17.69 10.07 -9.97
C TYR A 315 18.52 9.36 -8.90
N TRP A 316 18.27 9.72 -7.64
CA TRP A 316 18.76 9.02 -6.46
C TRP A 316 17.59 8.38 -5.71
N ARG A 317 17.73 7.11 -5.34
CA ARG A 317 16.75 6.39 -4.51
C ARG A 317 17.40 5.96 -3.21
N PHE A 318 16.75 6.29 -2.09
CA PHE A 318 17.19 5.89 -0.75
C PHE A 318 17.45 4.39 -0.66
N GLY A 319 18.59 4.01 -0.10
CA GLY A 319 19.03 2.61 0.00
C GLY A 319 19.46 1.93 -1.32
N HIS A 320 19.27 2.58 -2.48
CA HIS A 320 19.60 2.03 -3.81
C HIS A 320 20.64 2.86 -4.60
N GLY A 321 20.85 4.12 -4.25
CA GLY A 321 21.87 4.98 -4.86
C GLY A 321 21.40 5.72 -6.13
N LYS A 322 22.36 6.16 -6.96
CA LYS A 322 22.08 6.83 -8.25
C LYS A 322 21.73 5.79 -9.31
N ASP A 323 20.69 6.06 -10.10
CA ASP A 323 20.35 5.28 -11.30
C ASP A 323 19.76 6.21 -12.38
N VAL A 324 19.65 5.72 -13.61
CA VAL A 324 19.13 6.44 -14.76
C VAL A 324 17.94 5.70 -15.35
N LYS A 325 16.81 6.39 -15.54
CA LYS A 325 15.68 5.88 -16.33
C LYS A 325 15.55 6.60 -17.64
N THR A 326 15.01 5.91 -18.63
CA THR A 326 14.74 6.44 -19.96
C THR A 326 13.33 6.05 -20.36
N GLY A 327 12.62 6.99 -20.99
CA GLY A 327 11.29 6.78 -21.53
C GLY A 327 11.04 7.64 -22.75
N TYR A 328 9.84 7.52 -23.33
CA TYR A 328 9.40 8.32 -24.46
C TYR A 328 8.10 9.02 -24.08
N LEU A 329 8.05 10.34 -24.24
CA LEU A 329 6.88 11.12 -23.90
C LEU A 329 5.69 10.70 -24.76
N LYS A 330 4.54 10.49 -24.14
CA LYS A 330 3.32 10.06 -24.83
C LYS A 330 2.53 11.25 -25.38
#